data_AF-A0A938CZ43-F1
#
_entry.id   AF-A0A938CZ43-F1
#
_cell.length_a   1.000
_cell.length_b   1.000
_cell.length_c   1.000
_cell.angle_alpha   90.00
_cell.angle_beta   90.00
_cell.angle_gamma   90.00
#
_symmetry.space_group_name_H-M   'P 1'
#
loop_
_entity.id
_entity.type
_entity.pdbx_description
1 polymer ?
#
loop_
_entity_poly.entity_id
_entity_poly.type
_entity_poly.pdbx_seq_one_letter_code
_entity_poly.pdbx_strand_id
1 'polypeptide(L)'
;MLAAELYGTGICANTVAPVNSVVTDNVRQSIEVGLVSADRFTAPESPEIMAEAILALCLVDPLVSTGLTNYSSQLLQAIGRPVRGLAGGEFHGSITTESVKYEV
;
A
#
# COMPACT_ATOMS: atom_id res chain seq x y z
N MET A 1 20.20 1.29 9.72
CA MET A 1 18.93 1.04 8.98
C MET A 1 18.03 0.35 10.00
N LEU A 2 16.87 0.93 10.33
CA LEU A 2 16.10 0.57 11.55
C LEU A 2 15.87 -0.93 11.73
N ALA A 3 15.57 -1.66 10.65
CA ALA A 3 15.37 -3.11 10.70
C ALA A 3 16.60 -3.89 11.22
N ALA A 4 17.82 -3.47 10.86
CA ALA A 4 19.06 -4.11 11.31
C ALA A 4 19.35 -3.83 12.79
N GLU A 5 19.02 -2.62 13.26
CA GLU A 5 19.19 -2.24 14.67
C GLU A 5 18.23 -3.01 15.60
N LEU A 6 17.08 -3.41 15.08
CA LEU A 6 16.05 -4.15 15.82
C LEU A 6 16.11 -5.67 15.59
N TYR A 7 17.07 -6.17 14.81
CA TYR A 7 17.14 -7.58 14.47
C TYR A 7 17.30 -8.46 15.72
N GLY A 8 16.45 -9.49 15.82
CA GLY A 8 16.45 -10.41 16.97
C GLY A 8 15.77 -9.87 18.24
N THR A 9 15.25 -8.65 18.23
CA THR A 9 14.56 -8.06 19.40
C THR A 9 13.06 -8.41 19.48
N GLY A 10 12.53 -9.13 18.48
CA GLY A 10 11.10 -9.37 18.33
C GLY A 10 10.33 -8.21 17.69
N ILE A 11 11.03 -7.20 17.15
CA ILE A 11 10.43 -6.08 16.41
C ILE A 11 10.88 -6.16 14.94
N CYS A 12 9.94 -6.04 14.01
CA CYS A 12 10.23 -5.89 12.58
C CYS A 12 9.96 -4.47 12.08
N ALA A 13 10.76 -4.03 11.12
CA ALA A 13 10.55 -2.77 10.42
C ALA A 13 10.60 -3.01 8.91
N ASN A 14 9.51 -2.70 8.21
CA ASN A 14 9.38 -2.87 6.76
C ASN A 14 8.87 -1.56 6.14
N THR A 15 9.09 -1.41 4.84
CA THR A 15 8.53 -0.34 4.04
C THR A 15 7.48 -0.90 3.08
N VAL A 16 6.39 -0.15 2.90
CA VAL A 16 5.39 -0.43 1.88
C VAL A 16 5.08 0.85 1.11
N ALA A 17 4.98 0.73 -0.21
CA ALA A 17 4.54 1.77 -1.12
C ALA A 17 3.34 1.27 -1.92
N PRO A 18 2.46 2.17 -2.40
CA PRO A 18 1.44 1.77 -3.35
C PRO A 18 2.04 1.48 -4.73
N VAL A 19 1.37 0.67 -5.55
CA VAL A 19 1.80 0.41 -6.94
C VAL A 19 1.51 1.61 -7.84
N ASN A 20 0.36 2.26 -7.60
CA ASN A 20 -0.10 3.47 -8.28
C ASN A 20 -0.54 4.52 -7.25
N SER A 21 -0.75 5.76 -7.67
CA SER A 21 -1.15 6.84 -6.77
C SER A 21 -2.44 6.50 -5.99
N VAL A 22 -2.47 6.75 -4.69
CA VAL A 22 -3.66 6.57 -3.84
C VAL A 22 -4.37 7.91 -3.67
N VAL A 23 -5.64 7.97 -4.06
CA VAL A 23 -6.44 9.20 -3.96
C VAL A 23 -7.15 9.21 -2.60
N THR A 24 -6.47 9.75 -1.59
CA THR A 24 -7.06 10.02 -0.27
C THR A 24 -7.95 11.26 -0.30
N ASP A 25 -8.70 11.51 0.78
CA ASP A 25 -9.54 12.70 0.89
C ASP A 25 -8.72 14.00 0.78
N ASN A 26 -7.51 14.05 1.36
CA ASN A 26 -6.61 15.18 1.23
C ASN A 26 -6.13 15.39 -0.21
N VAL A 27 -5.87 14.30 -0.95
CA VAL A 27 -5.52 14.38 -2.38
C VAL A 27 -6.70 14.93 -3.16
N ARG A 28 -7.92 14.45 -2.91
CA ARG A 28 -9.15 14.94 -3.54
C ARG A 28 -9.35 16.43 -3.29
N GLN A 29 -9.23 16.86 -2.03
CA GLN A 29 -9.31 18.27 -1.66
C GLN A 29 -8.24 19.12 -2.38
N SER A 30 -7.02 18.60 -2.50
CA SER A 30 -5.92 19.28 -3.19
C SER A 30 -6.17 19.45 -4.69
N ILE A 31 -6.87 18.49 -5.31
CA ILE A 31 -7.33 18.59 -6.71
C ILE A 31 -8.42 19.65 -6.82
N GLU A 32 -9.39 19.67 -5.91
CA GLU A 32 -10.49 20.63 -5.91
C GLU A 32 -10.03 22.09 -5.81
N VAL A 33 -8.99 22.36 -4.99
CA VAL A 33 -8.40 23.70 -4.87
C VAL A 33 -7.33 24.02 -5.92
N GLY A 34 -7.10 23.12 -6.89
CA GLY A 34 -6.15 23.32 -7.98
C GLY A 34 -4.67 23.26 -7.58
N LEU A 35 -4.33 22.71 -6.42
CA LEU A 35 -2.93 22.52 -5.98
C LEU A 35 -2.28 21.31 -6.66
N VAL A 36 -3.08 20.29 -7.02
CA VAL A 36 -2.61 19.10 -7.73
C VAL A 36 -3.48 18.86 -8.94
N SER A 37 -2.85 18.62 -10.08
CA SER A 37 -3.57 18.30 -11.31
C SER A 37 -4.07 16.85 -11.31
N ALA A 38 -5.31 16.64 -11.75
CA ALA A 38 -5.98 15.35 -11.75
C ALA A 38 -5.36 14.34 -12.74
N ASP A 39 -4.71 14.82 -13.79
CA ASP A 39 -3.98 14.01 -14.79
C ASP A 39 -2.80 13.23 -14.19
N ARG A 40 -2.32 13.62 -13.00
CA ARG A 40 -1.28 12.90 -12.25
C ARG A 40 -1.77 11.59 -11.61
N PHE A 41 -3.07 11.28 -11.68
CA PHE A 41 -3.66 10.11 -11.04
C PHE A 41 -4.27 9.17 -12.09
N THR A 42 -3.42 8.48 -12.84
CA THR A 42 -3.88 7.45 -13.78
C THR A 42 -4.01 6.11 -13.05
N ALA A 43 -5.17 5.45 -13.17
CA ALA A 43 -5.53 4.19 -12.52
C ALA A 43 -5.17 4.15 -11.01
N PRO A 44 -5.74 5.05 -10.20
CA PRO A 44 -5.38 5.16 -8.80
C PRO A 44 -5.71 3.89 -8.01
N GLU A 45 -4.84 3.58 -7.05
CA GLU A 45 -5.05 2.47 -6.12
C GLU A 45 -6.00 2.89 -4.99
N SER A 46 -6.86 1.97 -4.57
CA SER A 46 -7.78 2.23 -3.46
C SER A 46 -7.05 2.24 -2.10
N PRO A 47 -7.42 3.14 -1.17
CA PRO A 47 -6.83 3.18 0.17
C PRO A 47 -6.95 1.85 0.93
N GLU A 48 -8.02 1.08 0.69
CA GLU A 48 -8.26 -0.23 1.30
C GLU A 48 -7.16 -1.24 0.96
N ILE A 49 -6.60 -1.17 -0.26
CA ILE A 49 -5.52 -2.06 -0.68
C ILE A 49 -4.23 -1.75 0.10
N MET A 50 -3.91 -0.46 0.27
CA MET A 50 -2.80 -0.04 1.12
C MET A 50 -3.01 -0.45 2.59
N ALA A 51 -4.21 -0.24 3.12
CA ALA A 51 -4.55 -0.59 4.50
C ALA A 51 -4.40 -2.10 4.76
N GLU A 52 -4.87 -2.94 3.84
CA GLU A 52 -4.76 -4.39 3.95
C GLU A 52 -3.30 -4.87 3.89
N ALA A 53 -2.48 -4.27 3.01
CA ALA A 53 -1.05 -4.58 2.92
C ALA A 53 -0.30 -4.21 4.21
N ILE A 54 -0.61 -3.05 4.80
CA ILE A 54 -0.06 -2.64 6.09
C ILE A 54 -0.50 -3.60 7.19
N LEU A 55 -1.78 -3.96 7.24
CA LEU A 55 -2.30 -4.91 8.22
C LEU A 55 -1.60 -6.27 8.10
N ALA A 56 -1.37 -6.76 6.88
CA ALA A 56 -0.60 -7.99 6.65
C ALA A 56 0.80 -7.89 7.26
N LEU A 57 1.52 -6.77 7.05
CA LEU A 57 2.84 -6.52 7.62
C LEU A 57 2.83 -6.38 9.16
N CYS A 58 1.72 -5.97 9.76
CA CYS A 58 1.56 -5.92 11.22
C CYS A 58 1.31 -7.29 11.85
N LEU A 59 0.92 -8.30 11.07
CA LEU A 59 0.55 -9.64 11.55
C LEU A 59 1.62 -10.71 11.27
N VAL A 60 2.73 -10.34 10.61
CA VAL A 60 3.81 -11.28 10.30
C VAL A 60 4.59 -11.70 11.54
N ASP A 61 5.30 -12.83 11.45
CA ASP A 61 6.36 -13.15 12.39
C ASP A 61 7.52 -12.14 12.24
N PRO A 62 7.82 -11.32 13.27
CA PRO A 62 8.83 -10.29 13.17
C PRO A 62 10.25 -10.84 13.00
N LEU A 63 10.48 -12.13 13.31
CA LEU A 63 11.78 -12.79 13.11
C LEU A 63 12.00 -13.25 11.66
N VAL A 64 10.93 -13.34 10.86
CA VAL A 64 10.98 -13.83 9.48
C VAL A 64 10.81 -12.71 8.46
N SER A 65 10.07 -11.66 8.80
CA SER A 65 9.70 -10.59 7.86
C SER A 65 10.10 -9.20 8.38
N THR A 66 11.36 -8.82 8.17
CA THR A 66 11.93 -7.51 8.53
C THR A 66 12.91 -6.99 7.47
N GLY A 67 13.01 -5.67 7.32
CA GLY A 67 13.90 -5.01 6.35
C GLY A 67 13.44 -5.07 4.89
N LEU A 68 12.20 -5.48 4.64
CA LEU A 68 11.66 -5.64 3.29
C LEU A 68 11.07 -4.32 2.75
N THR A 69 11.19 -4.13 1.45
CA THR A 69 10.48 -3.07 0.70
C THR A 69 9.42 -3.73 -0.17
N ASN A 70 8.17 -3.40 0.09
CA ASN A 70 7.01 -4.04 -0.54
C ASN A 70 6.20 -3.03 -1.35
N TYR A 71 5.50 -3.54 -2.36
CA TYR A 71 4.40 -2.82 -3.00
C TYR A 71 3.07 -3.46 -2.58
N SER A 72 2.09 -2.66 -2.16
CA SER A 72 0.83 -3.13 -1.55
C SER A 72 0.13 -4.23 -2.34
N SER A 73 -0.28 -3.93 -3.57
CA SER A 73 -1.01 -4.86 -4.44
C SER A 73 -0.21 -6.11 -4.79
N GLN A 74 1.11 -5.97 -5.02
CA GLN A 74 2.00 -7.10 -5.31
C GLN A 74 2.18 -8.01 -4.08
N LEU A 75 2.35 -7.43 -2.89
CA LEU A 75 2.46 -8.16 -1.63
C LEU A 75 1.20 -8.98 -1.38
N LEU A 76 0.02 -8.36 -1.47
CA LEU A 76 -1.26 -9.02 -1.22
C LEU A 76 -1.52 -10.16 -2.20
N GLN A 77 -1.19 -9.97 -3.48
CA GLN A 77 -1.24 -11.03 -4.48
C GLN A 77 -0.28 -12.19 -4.11
N ALA A 78 0.97 -11.87 -3.76
CA ALA A 78 1.99 -12.88 -3.47
C ALA A 78 1.63 -13.77 -2.28
N ILE A 79 0.98 -13.21 -1.24
CA ILE A 79 0.55 -13.97 -0.06
C ILE A 79 -0.89 -14.51 -0.17
N GLY A 80 -1.57 -14.27 -1.30
CA GLY A 80 -2.95 -14.71 -1.53
C GLY A 80 -3.97 -14.09 -0.56
N ARG A 81 -3.72 -12.87 -0.07
CA ARG A 81 -4.59 -12.21 0.92
C ARG A 81 -5.67 -11.36 0.22
N PRO A 82 -6.96 -11.59 0.52
CA PRO A 82 -8.03 -10.76 0.00
C PRO A 82 -8.05 -9.39 0.65
N VAL A 83 -8.50 -8.38 -0.09
CA VAL A 83 -8.74 -7.03 0.45
C VAL A 83 -10.13 -6.99 1.10
N ARG A 84 -10.21 -6.38 2.28
CA ARG A 84 -11.47 -6.13 2.98
C ARG A 84 -11.78 -4.63 3.02
N GLY A 85 -13.07 -4.29 2.96
CA GLY A 85 -13.51 -2.92 3.15
C GLY A 85 -13.35 -2.49 4.61
N LEU A 86 -13.51 -1.19 4.89
CA LEU A 86 -13.36 -0.62 6.24
C LEU A 86 -14.20 -1.33 7.32
N ALA A 87 -15.38 -1.84 6.96
CA ALA A 87 -16.26 -2.58 7.87
C ALA A 87 -15.92 -4.08 7.98
N GLY A 88 -14.80 -4.53 7.42
CA GLY A 88 -14.40 -5.94 7.34
C GLY A 88 -15.15 -6.75 6.28
N GLY A 89 -16.04 -6.11 5.52
CA GLY A 89 -16.82 -6.74 4.45
C GLY A 89 -16.00 -7.05 3.20
N GLU A 90 -16.67 -7.65 2.21
CA GLU A 90 -16.10 -7.83 0.88
C GLU A 90 -15.77 -6.47 0.25
N PHE A 91 -14.59 -6.40 -0.37
CA PHE A 91 -14.14 -5.21 -1.10
C PHE A 91 -14.21 -5.48 -2.59
N HIS A 92 -14.97 -4.66 -3.32
CA HIS A 92 -15.06 -4.73 -4.77
C HIS A 92 -14.16 -3.64 -5.37
N GLY A 93 -12.89 -3.96 -5.53
CA GLY A 93 -11.90 -3.11 -6.21
C GLY A 93 -10.86 -3.95 -6.94
N SER A 94 -10.25 -3.38 -7.96
CA SER A 94 -9.23 -4.06 -8.76
C SER A 94 -7.85 -3.96 -8.09
N ILE A 95 -7.22 -5.10 -7.85
CA ILE A 95 -5.80 -5.16 -7.47
C ILE A 95 -4.97 -5.00 -8.75
N THR A 96 -4.11 -3.98 -8.77
CA THR A 96 -3.23 -3.71 -9.90
C THR A 96 -1.79 -3.98 -9.51
N THR A 97 -1.13 -4.93 -10.17
CA THR A 97 0.27 -5.29 -9.88
C THR A 97 1.29 -4.54 -10.74
N GLU A 98 0.82 -3.90 -11.82
CA GLU A 98 1.65 -3.13 -12.73
C GLU A 98 1.51 -1.62 -12.46
N SER A 99 2.64 -0.93 -12.43
CA SER A 99 2.65 0.53 -12.33
C SER A 99 2.30 1.15 -13.68
N VAL A 100 1.49 2.22 -13.64
CA VAL A 100 1.19 3.00 -14.84
C VAL A 100 2.45 3.77 -15.28
N LYS A 101 2.69 3.78 -16.60
CA LYS A 101 3.72 4.63 -17.21
C LYS A 101 3.13 6.00 -17.48
N TYR A 102 3.79 7.04 -16.96
CA TYR A 102 3.48 8.42 -17.30
C TYR A 102 4.33 8.82 -18.51
N GLU A 103 3.70 9.37 -19.55
CA GLU A 103 4.42 10.02 -20.64
C GLU A 103 5.01 11.34 -20.10
N VAL A 104 6.30 11.56 -20.34
CA VAL A 104 7.07 12.72 -19.86
C VAL A 104 7.19 13.76 -20.98
#